data_AF-A0A1G0YQV0-F1
#
_entry.id   AF-A0A1G0YQV0-F1
#
_cell.length_a   1.000
_cell.length_b   1.000
_cell.length_c   1.000
_cell.angle_alpha   90.00
_cell.angle_beta   90.00
_cell.angle_gamma   90.00
#
_symmetry.space_group_name_H-M   'P 1'
#
loop_
_entity.id
_entity.type
_entity.pdbx_description
1 polymer ?
#
loop_
_entity_poly.entity_id
_entity_poly.type
_entity_poly.pdbx_seq_one_letter_code
_entity_poly.pdbx_strand_id
1 'polypeptide(L)'
;MKFKTLAIGNSRDLMFGIAPHPVKTRRGLLIGGGMVYPELNFTVPPGAPIDRKTLPELRDKYAAAVREALERALHLDAEGLVIEFETLLEMTLDPFIGTELTKAMNEVCEEYFQKYGLKSEIRLTPNDTRDFDRPPLMRSSRHLEGMFKLFEDGAAAGGDLLSIESTGGKEVCDDALLNCDIRQVVFALSVLGVRDMKFLWGKIAGIGKRQGKILGGDTACGFGNTAMVLAEKQYIPRIFAAVVRAVSAVRSLVAIEEGAIGPDKDCAYEGVYLKAIAGIPISMEGKTAACAHLSPLGNVAAACADLWSNESVQNIKLLGGMAPTVYFEQLQYDARLMNTASASGSKGAAQLQKWLVDSDVCHDPQALILAPDSVVAISKEIVSAENYIDASVRAGLKALSIIDEAIAAGYLKSSERENVWIERLREELQSIPGDENRFVAEMQPLLDTEKVILSEYGL
;
A
#
# COMPACT_ATOMS: atom_id res chain seq x y z
N MET A 1 3.07 6.18 19.62
CA MET A 1 4.02 5.86 18.54
C MET A 1 5.26 5.20 19.11
N LYS A 2 5.69 4.08 18.53
CA LYS A 2 6.83 3.26 18.94
C LYS A 2 8.12 3.73 18.26
N PHE A 3 8.06 4.23 17.03
CA PHE A 3 9.22 4.77 16.32
C PHE A 3 9.52 6.21 16.74
N LYS A 4 10.80 6.49 17.04
CA LYS A 4 11.30 7.81 17.48
C LYS A 4 12.52 8.30 16.69
N THR A 5 13.01 7.49 15.77
CA THR A 5 14.15 7.79 14.88
C THR A 5 13.90 7.17 13.52
N LEU A 6 14.56 7.67 12.48
CA LEU A 6 14.54 7.07 11.16
C LEU A 6 15.53 5.92 11.07
N ALA A 7 15.13 4.81 10.44
CA ALA A 7 16.05 3.78 9.98
C ALA A 7 16.91 4.27 8.81
N ILE A 8 16.35 5.15 7.97
CA ILE A 8 17.04 5.77 6.83
C ILE A 8 16.93 7.30 6.95
N GLY A 9 17.97 7.93 7.50
CA GLY A 9 18.01 9.37 7.73
C GLY A 9 18.60 10.21 6.58
N ASN A 10 19.14 9.56 5.55
CA ASN A 10 19.76 10.19 4.39
C ASN A 10 19.01 9.74 3.14
N SER A 11 18.52 10.70 2.35
CA SER A 11 17.70 10.45 1.16
C SER A 11 18.42 9.61 0.11
N ARG A 12 19.75 9.66 0.05
CA ARG A 12 20.57 8.85 -0.87
C ARG A 12 20.56 7.35 -0.52
N ASP A 13 20.29 7.03 0.73
CA ASP A 13 20.25 5.65 1.24
C ASP A 13 18.83 5.07 1.12
N LEU A 14 17.82 5.90 0.85
CA LEU A 14 16.46 5.46 0.53
C LEU A 14 16.42 5.05 -0.94
N MET A 15 16.76 3.79 -1.21
CA MET A 15 17.02 3.28 -2.57
C MET A 15 16.14 2.06 -2.89
N PHE A 16 15.79 1.88 -4.16
CA PHE A 16 15.12 0.67 -4.62
C PHE A 16 15.98 -0.59 -4.35
N GLY A 17 15.30 -1.68 -4.01
CA GLY A 17 15.87 -3.01 -3.78
C GLY A 17 16.65 -3.16 -2.47
N ILE A 18 16.85 -2.09 -1.69
CA ILE A 18 17.63 -2.10 -0.45
C ILE A 18 16.78 -1.59 0.71
N ALA A 19 16.67 -2.40 1.76
CA ALA A 19 16.06 -2.02 3.03
C ALA A 19 16.98 -2.41 4.21
N PRO A 20 17.09 -1.60 5.27
CA PRO A 20 17.85 -1.94 6.48
C PRO A 20 17.45 -3.27 7.14
N HIS A 21 16.18 -3.66 7.03
CA HIS A 21 15.62 -4.88 7.59
C HIS A 21 15.02 -5.74 6.47
N PRO A 22 15.84 -6.39 5.64
CA PRO A 22 15.35 -7.21 4.54
C PRO A 22 14.59 -8.43 5.06
N VAL A 23 13.64 -8.90 4.27
CA VAL A 23 12.78 -10.04 4.62
C VAL A 23 13.10 -11.23 3.74
N LYS A 24 13.32 -12.39 4.37
CA LYS A 24 13.56 -13.65 3.67
C LYS A 24 12.33 -14.53 3.69
N THR A 25 11.84 -14.92 2.52
CA THR A 25 10.67 -15.78 2.38
C THR A 25 11.02 -17.26 2.49
N ARG A 26 10.01 -18.12 2.62
CA ARG A 26 10.18 -19.58 2.77
C ARG A 26 10.99 -20.22 1.64
N ARG A 27 10.74 -19.85 0.38
CA ARG A 27 11.45 -20.28 -0.83
C ARG A 27 12.70 -19.46 -1.13
N GLY A 28 13.09 -18.55 -0.23
CA GLY A 28 14.39 -17.91 -0.23
C GLY A 28 14.51 -16.65 -1.10
N LEU A 29 13.41 -15.98 -1.42
CA LEU A 29 13.47 -14.58 -1.86
C LEU A 29 14.03 -13.73 -0.72
N LEU A 30 14.91 -12.78 -1.02
CA LEU A 30 15.44 -11.84 -0.05
C LEU A 30 15.04 -10.42 -0.46
N ILE A 31 13.86 -10.00 0.00
CA ILE A 31 13.22 -8.74 -0.40
C ILE A 31 13.87 -7.61 0.40
N GLY A 32 14.29 -6.55 -0.30
CA GLY A 32 15.13 -5.48 0.27
C GLY A 32 16.60 -5.86 0.45
N GLY A 33 17.02 -7.02 -0.08
CA GLY A 33 18.37 -7.57 0.06
C GLY A 33 19.39 -7.15 -0.99
N GLY A 34 19.10 -6.13 -1.81
CA GLY A 34 19.94 -5.65 -2.90
C GLY A 34 19.35 -5.85 -4.31
N MET A 35 18.14 -6.40 -4.42
CA MET A 35 17.44 -6.59 -5.69
C MET A 35 15.96 -6.21 -5.56
N VAL A 36 15.41 -5.65 -6.63
CA VAL A 36 13.97 -5.48 -6.82
C VAL A 36 13.42 -6.75 -7.47
N TYR A 37 12.27 -7.22 -7.00
CA TYR A 37 11.54 -8.34 -7.60
C TYR A 37 10.17 -7.89 -8.13
N PRO A 38 9.65 -8.52 -9.20
CA PRO A 38 8.26 -8.32 -9.60
C PRO A 38 7.28 -8.81 -8.53
N GLU A 39 6.19 -8.09 -8.36
CA GLU A 39 4.97 -8.57 -7.69
C GLU A 39 3.82 -8.57 -8.68
N LEU A 40 3.30 -9.74 -9.03
CA LEU A 40 2.22 -9.88 -9.99
C LEU A 40 0.88 -10.03 -9.26
N ASN A 41 -0.08 -9.19 -9.60
CA ASN A 41 -1.45 -9.30 -9.11
C ASN A 41 -2.43 -9.40 -10.29
N PHE A 42 -3.41 -10.28 -10.16
CA PHE A 42 -4.43 -10.48 -11.17
C PHE A 42 -5.76 -10.92 -10.56
N THR A 43 -6.83 -10.68 -11.30
CA THR A 43 -8.19 -11.03 -10.90
C THR A 43 -8.95 -11.69 -12.05
N VAL A 44 -10.13 -12.22 -11.73
CA VAL A 44 -11.04 -12.78 -12.74
C VAL A 44 -11.75 -11.66 -13.52
N PRO A 45 -12.22 -11.91 -14.76
CA PRO A 45 -12.98 -10.93 -15.51
C PRO A 45 -14.27 -10.47 -14.78
N PRO A 46 -14.73 -9.23 -15.01
CA PRO A 46 -15.95 -8.71 -14.38
C PRO A 46 -17.16 -9.60 -14.66
N GLY A 47 -17.97 -9.82 -13.63
CA GLY A 47 -19.18 -10.65 -13.72
C GLY A 47 -18.91 -12.15 -13.74
N ALA A 48 -17.66 -12.60 -13.58
CA ALA A 48 -17.37 -14.01 -13.36
C ALA A 48 -18.04 -14.49 -12.05
N PRO A 49 -18.85 -15.57 -12.07
CA PRO A 49 -19.51 -16.06 -10.87
C PRO A 49 -18.50 -16.71 -9.92
N ILE A 50 -18.53 -16.31 -8.63
CA ILE A 50 -17.64 -16.81 -7.59
C ILE A 50 -18.47 -17.49 -6.52
N ASP A 51 -18.57 -18.82 -6.61
CA ASP A 51 -19.24 -19.64 -5.62
C ASP A 51 -18.65 -21.06 -5.62
N ARG A 52 -19.14 -21.92 -4.71
CA ARG A 52 -18.65 -23.30 -4.59
C ARG A 52 -18.87 -24.17 -5.84
N LYS A 53 -19.85 -23.84 -6.70
CA LYS A 53 -20.11 -24.57 -7.95
C LYS A 53 -19.09 -24.20 -9.03
N THR A 54 -18.65 -22.94 -9.07
CA THR A 54 -17.65 -22.46 -10.03
C THR A 54 -16.22 -22.66 -9.54
N LEU A 55 -16.02 -22.97 -8.25
CA LEU A 55 -14.71 -23.18 -7.63
C LEU A 55 -13.77 -24.11 -8.41
N PRO A 56 -14.18 -25.28 -8.95
CA PRO A 56 -13.27 -26.13 -9.73
C PRO A 56 -12.67 -25.40 -10.93
N GLU A 57 -13.48 -24.67 -11.69
CA GLU A 57 -13.02 -23.88 -12.84
C GLU A 57 -12.16 -22.69 -12.40
N LEU A 58 -12.51 -22.04 -11.29
CA LEU A 58 -11.72 -20.95 -10.71
C LEU A 58 -10.33 -21.44 -10.29
N ARG A 59 -10.23 -22.60 -9.64
CA ARG A 59 -8.94 -23.22 -9.26
C ARG A 59 -8.06 -23.43 -10.49
N ASP A 60 -8.63 -23.99 -11.56
CA ASP A 60 -7.89 -24.21 -12.81
C ASP A 60 -7.40 -22.91 -13.44
N LYS A 61 -8.24 -21.86 -13.44
CA LYS A 61 -7.88 -20.53 -13.97
C LYS A 61 -6.77 -19.85 -13.18
N TYR A 62 -6.86 -19.83 -11.85
CA TYR A 62 -5.81 -19.25 -11.00
C TYR A 62 -4.50 -20.04 -11.12
N ALA A 63 -4.56 -21.38 -11.07
CA ALA A 63 -3.37 -22.22 -11.26
C ALA A 63 -2.75 -22.05 -12.66
N ALA A 64 -3.55 -21.90 -13.71
CA ALA A 64 -3.07 -21.65 -15.06
C ALA A 64 -2.38 -20.27 -15.18
N ALA A 65 -2.97 -19.21 -14.63
CA ALA A 65 -2.37 -17.88 -14.63
C ALA A 65 -1.00 -17.86 -13.92
N VAL A 66 -0.92 -18.50 -12.74
CA VAL A 66 0.35 -18.67 -12.03
C VAL A 66 1.35 -19.47 -12.86
N ARG A 67 0.92 -20.59 -13.44
CA ARG A 67 1.82 -21.45 -14.25
C ARG A 67 2.40 -20.70 -15.43
N GLU A 68 1.59 -19.95 -16.18
CA GLU A 68 2.05 -19.16 -17.33
C GLU A 68 3.02 -18.04 -16.90
N ALA A 69 2.74 -17.37 -15.78
CA ALA A 69 3.65 -16.36 -15.24
C ALA A 69 4.99 -16.96 -14.81
N LEU A 70 5.00 -18.10 -14.12
CA LEU A 70 6.23 -18.79 -13.71
C LEU A 70 7.01 -19.36 -14.90
N GLU A 71 6.31 -19.89 -15.91
CA GLU A 71 6.95 -20.31 -17.17
C GLU A 71 7.61 -19.13 -17.86
N ARG A 72 6.93 -17.97 -17.90
CA ARG A 72 7.52 -16.75 -18.45
C ARG A 72 8.70 -16.27 -17.61
N ALA A 73 8.65 -16.38 -16.29
CA ALA A 73 9.75 -16.06 -15.39
C ALA A 73 11.01 -16.89 -15.71
N LEU A 74 10.86 -18.19 -15.95
CA LEU A 74 11.96 -19.04 -16.40
C LEU A 74 12.52 -18.60 -17.76
N HIS A 75 11.64 -18.32 -18.73
CA HIS A 75 12.06 -17.86 -20.07
C HIS A 75 12.81 -16.52 -20.05
N LEU A 76 12.61 -15.72 -19.00
CA LEU A 76 13.24 -14.43 -18.81
C LEU A 76 14.41 -14.47 -17.82
N ASP A 77 14.83 -15.65 -17.36
CA ASP A 77 15.89 -15.80 -16.34
C ASP A 77 15.62 -14.93 -15.10
N ALA A 78 14.36 -14.89 -14.64
CA ALA A 78 13.99 -14.14 -13.45
C ALA A 78 14.53 -14.83 -12.18
N GLU A 79 15.10 -14.03 -11.27
CA GLU A 79 15.58 -14.52 -9.96
C GLU A 79 14.44 -14.93 -9.00
N GLY A 80 13.23 -14.48 -9.29
CA GLY A 80 12.00 -14.81 -8.59
C GLY A 80 10.99 -13.68 -8.63
N LEU A 81 9.85 -13.90 -7.97
CA LEU A 81 8.69 -13.00 -7.99
C LEU A 81 7.76 -13.25 -6.80
N VAL A 82 6.93 -12.26 -6.46
CA VAL A 82 5.78 -12.44 -5.59
C VAL A 82 4.51 -12.48 -6.44
N ILE A 83 3.53 -13.27 -6.03
CA ILE A 83 2.20 -13.32 -6.62
C ILE A 83 1.24 -12.85 -5.54
N GLU A 84 0.63 -11.69 -5.75
CA GLU A 84 -0.40 -11.19 -4.85
C GLU A 84 -1.76 -11.77 -5.25
N PHE A 85 -2.40 -12.40 -4.26
CA PHE A 85 -3.79 -12.81 -4.31
C PHE A 85 -4.61 -11.88 -3.44
N GLU A 86 -5.09 -10.82 -4.06
CA GLU A 86 -6.12 -9.97 -3.51
C GLU A 86 -7.48 -10.63 -3.72
N THR A 87 -8.17 -10.90 -2.61
CA THR A 87 -9.42 -11.64 -2.69
C THR A 87 -10.57 -10.72 -3.08
N LEU A 88 -11.45 -11.23 -3.96
CA LEU A 88 -12.76 -10.61 -4.14
C LEU A 88 -13.66 -10.91 -2.95
N LEU A 89 -14.72 -10.11 -2.80
CA LEU A 89 -15.62 -10.16 -1.65
C LEU A 89 -16.12 -11.58 -1.36
N GLU A 90 -16.58 -12.31 -2.37
CA GLU A 90 -17.12 -13.66 -2.25
C GLU A 90 -16.09 -14.65 -1.70
N MET A 91 -14.81 -14.45 -2.03
CA MET A 91 -13.71 -15.31 -1.60
C MET A 91 -13.34 -15.08 -0.12
N THR A 92 -13.60 -13.89 0.43
CA THR A 92 -13.48 -13.61 1.87
C THR A 92 -14.73 -13.99 2.65
N LEU A 93 -15.92 -13.77 2.08
CA LEU A 93 -17.19 -14.13 2.71
C LEU A 93 -17.38 -15.65 2.84
N ASP A 94 -16.88 -16.43 1.88
CA ASP A 94 -16.71 -17.88 2.01
C ASP A 94 -15.21 -18.23 2.02
N PRO A 95 -14.55 -18.21 3.19
CA PRO A 95 -13.11 -18.44 3.33
C PRO A 95 -12.61 -19.74 2.70
N PHE A 96 -13.48 -20.73 2.55
CA PHE A 96 -13.16 -21.98 1.87
C PHE A 96 -12.75 -21.75 0.41
N ILE A 97 -13.43 -20.85 -0.30
CA ILE A 97 -13.11 -20.50 -1.69
C ILE A 97 -11.71 -19.87 -1.75
N GLY A 98 -11.46 -18.82 -0.96
CA GLY A 98 -10.15 -18.16 -0.92
C GLY A 98 -9.00 -19.10 -0.54
N THR A 99 -9.25 -20.01 0.40
CA THR A 99 -8.27 -21.03 0.83
C THR A 99 -7.94 -22.01 -0.29
N GLU A 100 -8.95 -22.54 -0.99
CA GLU A 100 -8.76 -23.49 -2.08
C GLU A 100 -8.05 -22.86 -3.28
N LEU A 101 -8.29 -21.59 -3.57
CA LEU A 101 -7.57 -20.84 -4.60
C LEU A 101 -6.12 -20.60 -4.21
N THR A 102 -5.86 -20.16 -2.98
CA THR A 102 -4.49 -20.00 -2.44
C THR A 102 -3.71 -21.31 -2.56
N LYS A 103 -4.33 -22.44 -2.18
CA LYS A 103 -3.74 -23.76 -2.28
C LYS A 103 -3.40 -24.12 -3.74
N ALA A 104 -4.33 -23.92 -4.67
CA ALA A 104 -4.12 -24.24 -6.08
C ALA A 104 -2.95 -23.44 -6.69
N MET A 105 -2.82 -22.16 -6.34
CA MET A 105 -1.66 -21.35 -6.75
C MET A 105 -0.36 -21.85 -6.11
N ASN A 106 -0.40 -22.16 -4.82
CA ASN A 106 0.78 -22.58 -4.05
C ASN A 106 1.36 -23.92 -4.55
N GLU A 107 0.50 -24.85 -4.97
CA GLU A 107 0.90 -26.12 -5.59
C GLU A 107 1.76 -25.87 -6.84
N VAL A 108 1.39 -24.90 -7.68
CA VAL A 108 2.17 -24.52 -8.87
C VAL A 108 3.49 -23.85 -8.49
N CYS A 109 3.48 -22.92 -7.53
CA CYS A 109 4.71 -22.31 -7.03
C CYS A 109 5.69 -23.33 -6.47
N GLU A 110 5.19 -24.33 -5.72
CA GLU A 110 6.01 -25.40 -5.16
C GLU A 110 6.57 -26.30 -6.27
N GLU A 111 5.78 -26.66 -7.27
CA GLU A 111 6.25 -27.44 -8.42
C GLU A 111 7.45 -26.78 -9.11
N TYR A 112 7.35 -25.48 -9.41
CA TYR A 112 8.41 -24.73 -10.08
C TYR A 112 9.65 -24.56 -9.22
N PHE A 113 9.48 -24.36 -7.92
CA PHE A 113 10.60 -24.29 -6.99
C PHE A 113 11.36 -25.62 -6.92
N GLN A 114 10.65 -26.74 -6.77
CA GLN A 114 11.28 -28.07 -6.67
C GLN A 114 11.95 -28.49 -7.98
N LYS A 115 11.35 -28.15 -9.13
CA LYS A 115 11.83 -28.58 -10.45
C LYS A 115 12.95 -27.69 -11.01
N TYR A 116 12.87 -26.38 -10.79
CA TYR A 116 13.75 -25.41 -11.43
C TYR A 116 14.49 -24.48 -10.45
N GLY A 117 14.17 -24.54 -9.16
CA GLY A 117 14.71 -23.61 -8.16
C GLY A 117 14.15 -22.19 -8.26
N LEU A 118 13.13 -21.95 -9.10
CA LEU A 118 12.51 -20.64 -9.26
C LEU A 118 11.78 -20.25 -7.97
N LYS A 119 12.21 -19.13 -7.38
CA LYS A 119 11.67 -18.65 -6.11
C LYS A 119 10.40 -17.85 -6.36
N SER A 120 9.31 -18.27 -5.74
CA SER A 120 8.06 -17.54 -5.78
C SER A 120 7.32 -17.61 -4.46
N GLU A 121 6.54 -16.59 -4.13
CA GLU A 121 5.70 -16.58 -2.93
C GLU A 121 4.34 -15.99 -3.20
N ILE A 122 3.39 -16.33 -2.33
CA ILE A 122 2.05 -15.78 -2.38
C ILE A 122 1.89 -14.75 -1.28
N ARG A 123 1.53 -13.53 -1.67
CA ARG A 123 0.91 -12.56 -0.76
C ARG A 123 -0.59 -12.81 -0.74
N LEU A 124 -1.14 -13.01 0.45
CA LEU A 124 -2.56 -13.15 0.67
C LEU A 124 -3.08 -11.82 1.21
N THR A 125 -3.97 -11.20 0.45
CA THR A 125 -4.60 -9.92 0.78
C THR A 125 -6.12 -10.10 0.85
N PRO A 126 -6.67 -10.54 2.01
CA PRO A 126 -8.11 -10.64 2.19
C PRO A 126 -8.78 -9.26 2.11
N ASN A 127 -9.89 -9.16 1.37
CA ASN A 127 -10.74 -7.98 1.37
C ASN A 127 -11.27 -7.65 2.78
N ASP A 128 -11.28 -6.37 3.16
CA ASP A 128 -11.87 -5.94 4.43
C ASP A 128 -13.41 -5.92 4.38
N THR A 129 -14.01 -7.04 4.77
CA THR A 129 -15.46 -7.26 4.71
C THR A 129 -16.26 -6.52 5.78
N ARG A 130 -15.60 -5.84 6.72
CA ARG A 130 -16.26 -5.06 7.77
C ARG A 130 -16.96 -3.82 7.23
N ASP A 131 -16.50 -3.32 6.08
CA ASP A 131 -17.13 -2.24 5.31
C ASP A 131 -18.35 -2.73 4.48
N PHE A 132 -18.92 -3.90 4.78
CA PHE A 132 -20.18 -4.33 4.16
C PHE A 132 -21.41 -4.06 5.04
N ASP A 133 -21.20 -3.91 6.36
CA ASP A 133 -22.23 -3.41 7.25
C ASP A 133 -22.42 -1.89 7.01
N ARG A 134 -23.65 -1.40 7.21
CA ARG A 134 -24.03 0.01 7.01
C ARG A 134 -24.86 0.50 8.20
N PRO A 135 -24.30 1.32 9.12
CA PRO A 135 -22.89 1.74 9.25
C PRO A 135 -21.88 0.58 9.33
N PRO A 136 -20.61 0.80 8.96
CA PRO A 136 -19.56 -0.21 9.13
C PRO A 136 -19.38 -0.64 10.60
N LEU A 137 -19.12 -1.93 10.83
CA LEU A 137 -18.93 -2.51 12.16
C LEU A 137 -17.50 -3.03 12.34
N MET A 138 -16.58 -2.17 12.75
CA MET A 138 -15.14 -2.47 12.76
C MET A 138 -14.71 -3.58 13.74
N ARG A 139 -15.45 -3.79 14.83
CA ARG A 139 -15.13 -4.75 15.88
C ARG A 139 -16.21 -5.81 16.09
N SER A 140 -17.45 -5.50 15.75
CA SER A 140 -18.60 -6.38 16.00
C SER A 140 -19.22 -7.00 14.74
N SER A 141 -18.69 -6.70 13.53
CA SER A 141 -19.21 -7.28 12.29
C SER A 141 -19.22 -8.81 12.32
N ARG A 142 -20.32 -9.40 11.85
CA ARG A 142 -20.42 -10.85 11.60
C ARG A 142 -19.44 -11.35 10.53
N HIS A 143 -18.92 -10.46 9.69
CA HIS A 143 -18.01 -10.78 8.59
C HIS A 143 -16.55 -10.90 9.07
N LEU A 144 -16.25 -10.39 10.26
CA LEU A 144 -14.91 -10.37 10.85
C LEU A 144 -14.32 -11.77 11.06
N GLU A 145 -15.13 -12.70 11.57
CA GLU A 145 -14.67 -14.08 11.81
C GLU A 145 -14.31 -14.79 10.50
N GLY A 146 -15.08 -14.56 9.43
CA GLY A 146 -14.78 -15.10 8.10
C GLY A 146 -13.44 -14.59 7.57
N MET A 147 -13.20 -13.27 7.67
CA MET A 147 -11.94 -12.66 7.26
C MET A 147 -10.74 -13.23 8.02
N PHE A 148 -10.81 -13.33 9.36
CA PHE A 148 -9.73 -13.93 10.15
C PHE A 148 -9.56 -15.42 9.88
N LYS A 149 -10.64 -16.14 9.60
CA LYS A 149 -10.58 -17.54 9.18
C LYS A 149 -9.86 -17.68 7.83
N LEU A 150 -10.10 -16.79 6.87
CA LEU A 150 -9.35 -16.78 5.61
C LEU A 150 -7.86 -16.48 5.83
N PHE A 151 -7.51 -15.54 6.72
CA PHE A 151 -6.11 -15.34 7.09
C PHE A 151 -5.47 -16.61 7.65
N GLU A 152 -6.15 -17.31 8.56
CA GLU A 152 -5.60 -18.51 9.20
C GLU A 152 -5.50 -19.70 8.25
N ASP A 153 -6.59 -20.01 7.53
CA ASP A 153 -6.65 -21.14 6.61
C ASP A 153 -5.83 -20.87 5.33
N GLY A 154 -5.88 -19.65 4.80
CA GLY A 154 -5.11 -19.23 3.63
C GLY A 154 -3.61 -19.18 3.90
N ALA A 155 -3.18 -18.72 5.09
CA ALA A 155 -1.78 -18.83 5.52
C ALA A 155 -1.30 -20.29 5.53
N ALA A 156 -2.12 -21.20 6.07
CA ALA A 156 -1.81 -22.63 6.09
C ALA A 156 -1.80 -23.25 4.66
N ALA A 157 -2.62 -22.73 3.75
CA ALA A 157 -2.71 -23.19 2.36
C ALA A 157 -1.56 -22.74 1.47
N GLY A 158 -0.82 -21.68 1.85
CA GLY A 158 0.33 -21.21 1.07
C GLY A 158 0.57 -19.72 1.08
N GLY A 159 -0.33 -18.91 1.64
CA GLY A 159 -0.09 -17.48 1.85
C GLY A 159 1.13 -17.30 2.76
N ASP A 160 2.19 -16.66 2.26
CA ASP A 160 3.45 -16.47 3.00
C ASP A 160 3.59 -15.05 3.52
N LEU A 161 3.07 -14.08 2.77
CA LEU A 161 3.00 -12.67 3.11
C LEU A 161 1.53 -12.31 3.40
N LEU A 162 1.23 -11.84 4.61
CA LEU A 162 -0.14 -11.48 5.01
C LEU A 162 -0.33 -9.97 4.95
N SER A 163 -1.30 -9.52 4.16
CA SER A 163 -1.64 -8.10 3.99
C SER A 163 -3.15 -7.86 4.01
N ILE A 164 -3.58 -6.61 4.11
CA ILE A 164 -4.99 -6.19 3.97
C ILE A 164 -5.06 -4.71 3.61
N GLU A 165 -6.12 -4.31 2.92
CA GLU A 165 -6.48 -2.90 2.73
C GLU A 165 -7.59 -2.52 3.70
N SER A 166 -7.23 -2.18 4.94
CA SER A 166 -8.24 -2.01 5.98
C SER A 166 -8.95 -0.66 5.93
N THR A 167 -10.23 -0.64 6.32
CA THR A 167 -11.16 0.47 6.04
C THR A 167 -11.53 1.32 7.26
N GLY A 168 -10.93 1.09 8.43
CA GLY A 168 -11.29 1.82 9.65
C GLY A 168 -11.16 3.35 9.52
N GLY A 169 -12.29 4.04 9.68
CA GLY A 169 -12.43 5.50 9.58
C GLY A 169 -12.79 6.00 8.17
N LYS A 170 -12.92 5.10 7.18
CA LYS A 170 -13.20 5.45 5.79
C LYS A 170 -14.54 6.16 5.64
N GLU A 171 -15.55 5.75 6.39
CA GLU A 171 -16.90 6.33 6.37
C GLU A 171 -16.92 7.83 6.75
N VAL A 172 -15.95 8.27 7.56
CA VAL A 172 -15.75 9.70 7.88
C VAL A 172 -14.85 10.35 6.84
N CYS A 173 -13.81 9.64 6.39
CA CYS A 173 -12.85 10.16 5.41
C CYS A 173 -13.50 10.44 4.05
N ASP A 174 -14.41 9.59 3.56
CA ASP A 174 -15.04 9.75 2.25
C ASP A 174 -15.77 11.10 2.14
N ASP A 175 -16.56 11.47 3.16
CA ASP A 175 -17.22 12.77 3.22
C ASP A 175 -16.20 13.91 3.40
N ALA A 176 -15.17 13.70 4.21
CA ALA A 176 -14.12 14.70 4.44
C ALA A 176 -13.34 15.02 3.15
N LEU A 177 -13.04 14.00 2.33
CA LEU A 177 -12.36 14.16 1.05
C LEU A 177 -13.22 14.99 0.08
N LEU A 178 -14.50 14.65 -0.08
CA LEU A 178 -15.40 15.38 -0.97
C LEU A 178 -15.57 16.86 -0.59
N ASN A 179 -15.45 17.17 0.70
CA ASN A 179 -15.53 18.54 1.22
C ASN A 179 -14.16 19.22 1.40
N CYS A 180 -13.06 18.52 1.08
CA CYS A 180 -11.68 18.96 1.33
C CYS A 180 -11.45 19.40 2.78
N ASP A 181 -12.03 18.70 3.75
CA ASP A 181 -11.92 18.96 5.19
C ASP A 181 -10.72 18.19 5.77
N ILE A 182 -9.59 18.87 5.91
CA ILE A 182 -8.37 18.21 6.40
C ILE A 182 -8.47 17.84 7.88
N ARG A 183 -9.28 18.55 8.68
CA ARG A 183 -9.46 18.23 10.10
C ARG A 183 -10.16 16.88 10.24
N GLN A 184 -11.24 16.65 9.49
CA GLN A 184 -11.93 15.36 9.49
C GLN A 184 -11.09 14.24 8.88
N VAL A 185 -10.27 14.51 7.85
CA VAL A 185 -9.30 13.52 7.34
C VAL A 185 -8.31 13.12 8.44
N VAL A 186 -7.73 14.07 9.17
CA VAL A 186 -6.79 13.78 10.26
C VAL A 186 -7.48 13.02 11.39
N PHE A 187 -8.74 13.35 11.72
CA PHE A 187 -9.53 12.60 12.68
C PHE A 187 -9.76 11.14 12.23
N ALA A 188 -10.22 10.95 11.00
CA ALA A 188 -10.47 9.64 10.42
C ALA A 188 -9.21 8.77 10.41
N LEU A 189 -8.06 9.31 10.00
CA LEU A 189 -6.82 8.53 9.90
C LEU A 189 -6.11 8.35 11.26
N SER A 190 -6.02 9.40 12.06
CA SER A 190 -5.14 9.45 13.24
C SER A 190 -5.83 9.07 14.55
N VAL A 191 -7.16 9.08 14.57
CA VAL A 191 -7.98 8.66 15.72
C VAL A 191 -8.68 7.34 15.41
N LEU A 192 -9.60 7.33 14.43
CA LEU A 192 -10.39 6.15 14.10
C LEU A 192 -9.51 5.07 13.46
N GLY A 193 -8.76 5.41 12.42
CA GLY A 193 -7.86 4.52 11.70
C GLY A 193 -6.78 3.93 12.60
N VAL A 194 -6.10 4.73 13.43
CA VAL A 194 -5.11 4.22 14.40
C VAL A 194 -5.72 3.20 15.38
N ARG A 195 -6.96 3.44 15.86
CA ARG A 195 -7.66 2.51 16.77
C ARG A 195 -8.05 1.22 16.09
N ASP A 196 -8.51 1.32 14.86
CA ASP A 196 -8.85 0.16 14.05
C ASP A 196 -7.62 -0.67 13.71
N MET A 197 -6.56 -0.02 13.20
CA MET A 197 -5.29 -0.65 12.87
C MET A 197 -4.70 -1.39 14.06
N LYS A 198 -4.71 -0.82 15.27
CA LYS A 198 -4.25 -1.52 16.48
C LYS A 198 -5.06 -2.78 16.79
N PHE A 199 -6.37 -2.70 16.65
CA PHE A 199 -7.24 -3.85 16.88
C PHE A 199 -7.01 -4.94 15.83
N LEU A 200 -7.05 -4.57 14.55
CA LEU A 200 -6.98 -5.48 13.42
C LEU A 200 -5.59 -6.12 13.31
N TRP A 201 -4.52 -5.31 13.27
CA TRP A 201 -3.16 -5.83 13.17
C TRP A 201 -2.72 -6.59 14.40
N GLY A 202 -3.22 -6.26 15.59
CA GLY A 202 -3.00 -7.09 16.78
C GLY A 202 -3.51 -8.53 16.58
N LYS A 203 -4.62 -8.71 15.87
CA LYS A 203 -5.18 -10.04 15.54
C LYS A 203 -4.43 -10.72 14.40
N ILE A 204 -4.18 -10.00 13.29
CA ILE A 204 -3.44 -10.54 12.13
C ILE A 204 -2.02 -10.95 12.54
N ALA A 205 -1.32 -10.12 13.31
CA ALA A 205 0.00 -10.44 13.85
C ALA A 205 -0.03 -11.69 14.74
N GLY A 206 -1.11 -11.87 15.52
CA GLY A 206 -1.34 -13.10 16.28
C GLY A 206 -1.46 -14.34 15.39
N ILE A 207 -2.16 -14.25 14.25
CA ILE A 207 -2.29 -15.35 13.28
C ILE A 207 -0.94 -15.65 12.62
N GLY A 208 -0.29 -14.63 12.05
CA GLY A 208 0.98 -14.81 11.35
C GLY A 208 2.07 -15.40 12.24
N LYS A 209 2.17 -14.97 13.51
CA LYS A 209 3.12 -15.56 14.48
C LYS A 209 2.86 -17.03 14.76
N ARG A 210 1.59 -17.46 14.89
CA ARG A 210 1.25 -18.89 15.10
C ARG A 210 1.59 -19.75 13.89
N GLN A 211 1.42 -19.20 12.69
CA GLN A 211 1.65 -19.90 11.42
C GLN A 211 3.10 -19.75 10.88
N GLY A 212 3.94 -18.95 11.55
CA GLY A 212 5.30 -18.64 11.07
C GLY A 212 5.33 -17.88 9.75
N LYS A 213 4.34 -17.01 9.50
CA LYS A 213 4.20 -16.22 8.28
C LYS A 213 4.72 -14.81 8.42
N ILE A 214 5.09 -14.22 7.30
CA ILE A 214 5.52 -12.84 7.21
C ILE A 214 4.28 -11.95 7.27
N LEU A 215 4.36 -10.96 8.15
CA LEU A 215 3.35 -9.91 8.26
C LEU A 215 3.79 -8.79 7.30
N GLY A 216 3.16 -8.74 6.12
CA GLY A 216 3.54 -7.85 5.03
C GLY A 216 3.27 -6.40 5.40
N GLY A 217 2.00 -5.99 5.34
CA GLY A 217 1.60 -4.64 5.69
C GLY A 217 0.17 -4.32 5.29
N ASP A 218 -0.20 -3.07 5.46
CA ASP A 218 -1.53 -2.54 5.15
C ASP A 218 -1.40 -1.43 4.12
N THR A 219 -2.51 -0.84 3.73
CA THR A 219 -2.51 0.34 2.88
C THR A 219 -3.62 1.29 3.30
N ALA A 220 -3.37 2.58 3.21
CA ALA A 220 -4.39 3.59 3.26
C ALA A 220 -5.07 3.77 1.88
N CYS A 221 -5.21 2.71 1.08
CA CYS A 221 -5.79 2.74 -0.27
C CYS A 221 -7.16 3.42 -0.29
N GLY A 222 -8.07 3.01 0.59
CA GLY A 222 -9.39 3.63 0.76
C GLY A 222 -9.39 5.11 1.18
N PHE A 223 -8.23 5.71 1.46
CA PHE A 223 -8.05 7.08 1.91
C PHE A 223 -7.16 7.87 0.93
N GLY A 224 -5.86 7.59 0.92
CA GLY A 224 -4.86 8.28 0.09
C GLY A 224 -5.05 8.01 -1.40
N ASN A 225 -5.39 6.79 -1.81
CA ASN A 225 -5.63 6.48 -3.23
C ASN A 225 -6.98 7.05 -3.67
N THR A 226 -8.00 7.02 -2.82
CA THR A 226 -9.26 7.73 -3.06
C THR A 226 -9.01 9.23 -3.30
N ALA A 227 -8.21 9.89 -2.45
CA ALA A 227 -7.84 11.29 -2.64
C ALA A 227 -7.10 11.54 -3.97
N MET A 228 -6.14 10.68 -4.31
CA MET A 228 -5.41 10.74 -5.58
C MET A 228 -6.34 10.63 -6.79
N VAL A 229 -7.25 9.65 -6.80
CA VAL A 229 -8.20 9.43 -7.90
C VAL A 229 -9.18 10.59 -8.02
N LEU A 230 -9.68 11.13 -6.90
CA LEU A 230 -10.55 12.31 -6.91
C LEU A 230 -9.83 13.56 -7.45
N ALA A 231 -8.54 13.73 -7.12
CA ALA A 231 -7.73 14.83 -7.63
C ALA A 231 -7.47 14.71 -9.14
N GLU A 232 -7.22 13.51 -9.65
CA GLU A 232 -7.06 13.28 -11.09
C GLU A 232 -8.34 13.54 -11.88
N LYS A 233 -9.50 13.30 -11.26
CA LYS A 233 -10.81 13.69 -11.79
C LYS A 233 -11.16 15.17 -11.58
N GLN A 234 -10.26 15.96 -11.00
CA GLN A 234 -10.44 17.38 -10.68
C GLN A 234 -11.61 17.67 -9.72
N TYR A 235 -12.01 16.69 -8.89
CA TYR A 235 -13.02 16.89 -7.85
C TYR A 235 -12.45 17.55 -6.60
N ILE A 236 -11.17 17.33 -6.32
CA ILE A 236 -10.44 17.93 -5.20
C ILE A 236 -9.09 18.47 -5.68
N PRO A 237 -8.44 19.38 -4.93
CA PRO A 237 -7.11 19.89 -5.27
C PRO A 237 -6.02 18.82 -5.15
N ARG A 238 -5.01 18.90 -6.02
CA ARG A 238 -3.84 18.00 -5.97
C ARG A 238 -2.97 18.25 -4.76
N ILE A 239 -2.83 19.51 -4.34
CA ILE A 239 -2.15 19.87 -3.09
C ILE A 239 -2.83 19.20 -1.89
N PHE A 240 -4.17 19.19 -1.85
CA PHE A 240 -4.91 18.50 -0.80
C PHE A 240 -4.63 17.00 -0.79
N ALA A 241 -4.72 16.33 -1.95
CA ALA A 241 -4.40 14.90 -2.05
C ALA A 241 -2.97 14.55 -1.62
N ALA A 242 -2.00 15.40 -1.93
CA ALA A 242 -0.62 15.23 -1.46
C ALA A 242 -0.53 15.29 0.08
N VAL A 243 -1.20 16.25 0.72
CA VAL A 243 -1.25 16.34 2.18
C VAL A 243 -1.94 15.11 2.79
N VAL A 244 -3.05 14.64 2.22
CA VAL A 244 -3.73 13.40 2.66
C VAL A 244 -2.76 12.22 2.64
N ARG A 245 -1.96 12.06 1.57
CA ARG A 245 -0.96 10.98 1.47
C ARG A 245 0.08 11.03 2.60
N ALA A 246 0.58 12.21 2.93
CA ALA A 246 1.54 12.38 4.03
C ALA A 246 0.91 12.01 5.38
N VAL A 247 -0.36 12.37 5.61
CA VAL A 247 -1.12 11.99 6.82
C VAL A 247 -1.36 10.47 6.87
N SER A 248 -1.70 9.85 5.74
CA SER A 248 -1.94 8.40 5.63
C SER A 248 -0.76 7.55 6.14
N ALA A 249 0.48 8.04 5.98
CA ALA A 249 1.68 7.36 6.49
C ALA A 249 1.60 7.06 8.01
N VAL A 250 1.01 7.96 8.79
CA VAL A 250 0.89 7.81 10.25
C VAL A 250 -0.04 6.66 10.61
N ARG A 251 -1.15 6.50 9.86
CA ARG A 251 -2.09 5.40 10.01
C ARG A 251 -1.43 4.07 9.61
N SER A 252 -0.78 4.01 8.45
CA SER A 252 -0.18 2.77 7.94
C SER A 252 1.02 2.30 8.78
N LEU A 253 1.76 3.23 9.42
CA LEU A 253 2.85 2.91 10.35
C LEU A 253 2.40 2.03 11.53
N VAL A 254 1.12 2.09 11.92
CA VAL A 254 0.58 1.28 13.01
C VAL A 254 0.66 -0.22 12.72
N ALA A 255 0.52 -0.66 11.46
CA ALA A 255 0.72 -2.07 11.11
C ALA A 255 2.11 -2.56 11.54
N ILE A 256 3.13 -1.74 11.27
CA ILE A 256 4.52 -2.04 11.58
C ILE A 256 4.75 -2.01 13.10
N GLU A 257 4.14 -1.04 13.78
CA GLU A 257 4.16 -0.98 15.24
C GLU A 257 3.54 -2.24 15.87
N GLU A 258 2.51 -2.81 15.26
CA GLU A 258 1.82 -4.03 15.73
C GLU A 258 2.44 -5.35 15.24
N GLY A 259 3.52 -5.27 14.46
CA GLY A 259 4.41 -6.40 14.18
C GLY A 259 4.58 -6.74 12.70
N ALA A 260 3.99 -5.99 11.77
CA ALA A 260 4.34 -6.10 10.36
C ALA A 260 5.81 -5.75 10.13
N ILE A 261 6.45 -6.44 9.18
CA ILE A 261 7.88 -6.32 8.88
C ILE A 261 8.16 -6.07 7.38
N GLY A 262 7.11 -5.88 6.58
CA GLY A 262 7.22 -5.73 5.14
C GLY A 262 7.33 -7.07 4.38
N PRO A 263 7.35 -7.03 3.04
CA PRO A 263 7.06 -5.87 2.20
C PRO A 263 5.64 -5.33 2.42
N ASP A 264 5.52 -4.01 2.57
CA ASP A 264 4.24 -3.30 2.62
C ASP A 264 3.46 -3.43 1.29
N LYS A 265 2.15 -3.11 1.29
CA LYS A 265 1.28 -3.25 0.11
C LYS A 265 1.73 -2.36 -1.06
N ASP A 266 1.51 -2.82 -2.27
CA ASP A 266 1.86 -2.15 -3.53
C ASP A 266 1.17 -0.79 -3.72
N CYS A 267 -0.14 -0.76 -3.49
CA CYS A 267 -0.95 0.44 -3.61
C CYS A 267 -0.74 1.43 -2.44
N ALA A 268 0.07 1.08 -1.44
CA ALA A 268 0.45 1.96 -0.34
C ALA A 268 1.56 2.92 -0.78
N TYR A 269 1.23 3.96 -1.55
CA TYR A 269 2.23 4.97 -1.93
C TYR A 269 2.87 5.66 -0.71
N GLU A 270 2.22 5.64 0.46
CA GLU A 270 2.82 6.09 1.73
C GLU A 270 3.89 5.13 2.29
N GLY A 271 4.07 3.95 1.70
CA GLY A 271 5.07 2.95 2.05
C GLY A 271 6.49 3.52 2.03
N VAL A 272 6.78 4.52 1.17
CA VAL A 272 8.09 5.21 1.16
C VAL A 272 8.44 5.83 2.51
N TYR A 273 7.44 6.37 3.23
CA TYR A 273 7.63 6.92 4.57
C TYR A 273 7.87 5.80 5.58
N LEU A 274 7.15 4.67 5.44
CA LEU A 274 7.33 3.50 6.30
C LEU A 274 8.73 2.91 6.13
N LYS A 275 9.25 2.82 4.91
CA LYS A 275 10.62 2.40 4.63
C LYS A 275 11.65 3.33 5.25
N ALA A 276 11.46 4.65 5.14
CA ALA A 276 12.36 5.61 5.76
C ALA A 276 12.35 5.52 7.31
N ILE A 277 11.17 5.34 7.91
CA ILE A 277 10.98 5.29 9.36
C ILE A 277 11.44 3.95 9.93
N ALA A 278 10.90 2.85 9.42
CA ALA A 278 11.04 1.52 9.99
C ALA A 278 12.07 0.65 9.28
N GLY A 279 12.60 1.05 8.12
CA GLY A 279 13.65 0.31 7.42
C GLY A 279 13.21 -1.01 6.81
N ILE A 280 11.90 -1.23 6.68
CA ILE A 280 11.30 -2.42 6.09
C ILE A 280 11.32 -2.35 4.55
N PRO A 281 11.30 -3.50 3.84
CA PRO A 281 11.00 -3.48 2.42
C PRO A 281 9.58 -3.01 2.14
N ILE A 282 9.34 -2.51 0.94
CA ILE A 282 8.01 -2.08 0.46
C ILE A 282 7.74 -2.58 -0.95
N SER A 283 6.48 -2.91 -1.23
CA SER A 283 6.01 -2.99 -2.61
C SER A 283 5.54 -1.61 -3.08
N MET A 284 5.75 -1.33 -4.36
CA MET A 284 5.30 -0.10 -4.98
C MET A 284 4.77 -0.40 -6.37
N GLU A 285 3.88 0.46 -6.83
CA GLU A 285 3.28 0.44 -8.15
C GLU A 285 3.42 1.81 -8.83
N GLY A 286 3.19 1.89 -10.13
CA GLY A 286 3.24 3.17 -10.86
C GLY A 286 2.99 2.97 -12.34
N LYS A 287 3.96 3.29 -13.21
CA LYS A 287 3.79 3.25 -14.67
C LYS A 287 3.30 1.89 -15.20
N THR A 288 3.66 0.78 -14.55
CA THR A 288 3.33 -0.59 -14.98
C THR A 288 2.07 -1.12 -14.28
N ALA A 289 1.41 -0.28 -13.48
CA ALA A 289 0.08 -0.51 -12.90
C ALA A 289 -1.04 0.24 -13.65
N ALA A 290 -0.74 0.79 -14.84
CA ALA A 290 -1.73 1.45 -15.69
C ALA A 290 -2.90 0.55 -16.14
N CYS A 291 -2.81 -0.77 -15.94
CA CYS A 291 -3.94 -1.69 -16.08
C CYS A 291 -5.04 -1.49 -15.04
N ALA A 292 -4.69 -1.03 -13.84
CA ALA A 292 -5.62 -0.90 -12.73
C ALA A 292 -6.20 0.50 -12.65
N HIS A 293 -5.33 1.52 -12.67
CA HIS A 293 -5.72 2.92 -12.58
C HIS A 293 -4.69 3.85 -13.23
N LEU A 294 -5.08 5.11 -13.41
CA LEU A 294 -4.22 6.17 -13.93
C LEU A 294 -3.79 7.05 -12.75
N SER A 295 -2.50 7.39 -12.69
CA SER A 295 -1.95 8.19 -11.60
C SER A 295 -0.85 9.15 -12.10
N PRO A 296 -0.55 10.22 -11.33
CA PRO A 296 0.62 11.08 -11.59
C PRO A 296 1.93 10.47 -11.06
N LEU A 297 1.90 9.23 -10.54
CA LEU A 297 2.98 8.61 -9.75
C LEU A 297 3.67 7.49 -10.57
N GLY A 298 4.06 7.80 -11.80
CA GLY A 298 4.52 6.79 -12.77
C GLY A 298 5.87 6.17 -12.44
N ASN A 299 6.94 6.97 -12.51
CA ASN A 299 8.31 6.55 -12.29
C ASN A 299 8.79 6.79 -10.85
N VAL A 300 8.34 7.88 -10.21
CA VAL A 300 8.83 8.27 -8.87
C VAL A 300 8.58 7.18 -7.82
N ALA A 301 7.50 6.43 -7.95
CA ALA A 301 7.17 5.32 -7.05
C ALA A 301 8.23 4.19 -7.09
N ALA A 302 8.92 4.00 -8.21
CA ALA A 302 9.99 3.02 -8.34
C ALA A 302 11.29 3.45 -7.63
N ALA A 303 11.43 4.72 -7.22
CA ALA A 303 12.68 5.24 -6.64
C ALA A 303 13.12 4.51 -5.35
N CYS A 304 12.16 3.93 -4.63
CA CYS A 304 12.36 3.29 -3.32
C CYS A 304 11.81 1.86 -3.25
N ALA A 305 11.33 1.30 -4.35
CA ALA A 305 10.62 0.02 -4.39
C ALA A 305 11.52 -1.20 -4.10
N ASP A 306 11.05 -2.18 -3.33
CA ASP A 306 11.71 -3.49 -3.17
C ASP A 306 10.95 -4.61 -3.90
N LEU A 307 9.63 -4.47 -3.99
CA LEU A 307 8.79 -5.16 -4.97
C LEU A 307 8.18 -4.13 -5.94
N TRP A 308 8.00 -4.53 -7.20
CA TRP A 308 7.39 -3.68 -8.24
C TRP A 308 6.14 -4.35 -8.80
N SER A 309 4.98 -3.71 -8.60
CA SER A 309 3.65 -4.28 -8.86
C SER A 309 2.92 -3.65 -10.04
N ASN A 310 2.00 -4.44 -10.63
CA ASN A 310 1.02 -4.00 -11.62
C ASN A 310 -0.35 -3.66 -11.01
N GLU A 311 -0.45 -3.56 -9.68
CA GLU A 311 -1.69 -3.37 -8.89
C GLU A 311 -2.70 -4.50 -9.08
N SER A 312 -3.42 -4.56 -10.20
CA SER A 312 -4.25 -5.71 -10.57
C SER A 312 -4.62 -5.67 -12.05
N VAL A 313 -4.65 -6.83 -12.68
CA VAL A 313 -5.10 -6.97 -14.06
C VAL A 313 -6.08 -8.14 -14.22
N GLN A 314 -7.11 -7.95 -15.04
CA GLN A 314 -8.05 -9.02 -15.36
C GLN A 314 -7.35 -10.13 -16.16
N ASN A 315 -7.65 -11.39 -15.86
CA ASN A 315 -7.11 -12.54 -16.59
C ASN A 315 -7.81 -12.72 -17.95
N ILE A 316 -7.43 -11.89 -18.93
CA ILE A 316 -7.97 -11.87 -20.30
C ILE A 316 -6.86 -12.09 -21.34
N LYS A 317 -7.24 -12.51 -22.56
CA LYS A 317 -6.29 -12.73 -23.65
C LYS A 317 -5.92 -11.42 -24.33
N LEU A 318 -4.62 -11.13 -24.41
CA LEU A 318 -4.02 -10.09 -25.25
C LEU A 318 -3.31 -10.74 -26.45
N LEU A 319 -2.86 -9.91 -27.41
CA LEU A 319 -2.07 -10.40 -28.56
C LEU A 319 -0.80 -11.13 -28.14
N GLY A 320 -0.13 -10.65 -27.08
CA GLY A 320 1.13 -11.22 -26.58
C GLY A 320 1.00 -12.40 -25.62
N GLY A 321 -0.21 -12.74 -25.15
CA GLY A 321 -0.40 -13.74 -24.08
C GLY A 321 -1.61 -13.43 -23.21
N MET A 322 -1.80 -14.19 -22.14
CA MET A 322 -2.74 -13.78 -21.08
C MET A 322 -2.21 -12.52 -20.38
N ALA A 323 -3.10 -11.62 -20.00
CA ALA A 323 -2.71 -10.32 -19.45
C ALA A 323 -1.77 -10.43 -18.23
N PRO A 324 -1.97 -11.34 -17.25
CA PRO A 324 -1.01 -11.51 -16.15
C PRO A 324 0.40 -11.85 -16.63
N THR A 325 0.53 -12.70 -17.64
CA THR A 325 1.83 -13.07 -18.25
C THR A 325 2.50 -11.87 -18.94
N VAL A 326 1.71 -11.04 -19.64
CA VAL A 326 2.21 -9.83 -20.33
C VAL A 326 2.68 -8.79 -19.31
N TYR A 327 1.90 -8.55 -18.25
CA TYR A 327 2.29 -7.60 -17.21
C TYR A 327 3.48 -8.10 -16.38
N PHE A 328 3.55 -9.40 -16.07
CA PHE A 328 4.73 -9.98 -15.44
C PHE A 328 6.01 -9.69 -16.23
N GLU A 329 5.97 -9.85 -17.56
CA GLU A 329 7.12 -9.55 -18.40
C GLU A 329 7.55 -8.07 -18.31
N GLN A 330 6.59 -7.14 -18.30
CA GLN A 330 6.88 -5.70 -18.13
C GLN A 330 7.51 -5.41 -16.76
N LEU A 331 6.94 -5.95 -15.68
CA LEU A 331 7.48 -5.82 -14.33
C LEU A 331 8.90 -6.39 -14.23
N GLN A 332 9.14 -7.55 -14.84
CA GLN A 332 10.46 -8.18 -14.87
C GLN A 332 11.50 -7.32 -15.60
N TYR A 333 11.13 -6.63 -16.68
CA TYR A 333 12.05 -5.71 -17.36
C TYR A 333 12.34 -4.45 -16.52
N ASP A 334 11.35 -3.90 -15.83
CA ASP A 334 11.55 -2.77 -14.91
C ASP A 334 12.49 -3.15 -13.76
N ALA A 335 12.22 -4.30 -13.12
CA ALA A 335 13.08 -4.84 -12.07
C ALA A 335 14.50 -5.11 -12.58
N ARG A 336 14.66 -5.68 -13.78
CA ARG A 336 15.97 -5.93 -14.38
C ARG A 336 16.75 -4.63 -14.64
N LEU A 337 16.09 -3.56 -15.07
CA LEU A 337 16.74 -2.26 -15.27
C LEU A 337 17.26 -1.69 -13.95
N MET A 338 16.42 -1.69 -12.90
CA MET A 338 16.81 -1.28 -11.55
C MET A 338 17.98 -2.10 -11.02
N ASN A 339 17.91 -3.43 -11.14
CA ASN A 339 18.97 -4.34 -10.70
C ASN A 339 20.28 -4.14 -11.48
N THR A 340 20.20 -3.88 -12.79
CA THR A 340 21.38 -3.58 -13.62
C THR A 340 22.04 -2.27 -13.19
N ALA A 341 21.24 -1.24 -12.88
CA ALA A 341 21.76 0.02 -12.36
C ALA A 341 22.47 -0.18 -11.01
N SER A 342 21.89 -0.96 -10.09
CA SER A 342 22.53 -1.33 -8.82
C SER A 342 23.83 -2.12 -9.01
N ALA A 343 23.86 -3.10 -9.92
CA ALA A 343 25.05 -3.89 -10.23
C ALA A 343 26.20 -3.07 -10.82
N SER A 344 25.89 -1.93 -11.47
CA SER A 344 26.91 -0.99 -11.98
C SER A 344 27.56 -0.13 -10.88
N GLY A 345 27.11 -0.26 -9.63
CA GLY A 345 27.60 0.46 -8.46
C GLY A 345 26.72 1.65 -8.06
N SER A 346 27.03 2.25 -6.90
CA SER A 346 26.19 3.28 -6.27
C SER A 346 25.91 4.50 -7.15
N LYS A 347 26.82 4.87 -8.04
CA LYS A 347 26.61 5.96 -9.00
C LYS A 347 25.52 5.64 -10.03
N GLY A 348 25.48 4.40 -10.53
CA GLY A 348 24.47 3.99 -11.50
C GLY A 348 23.08 3.90 -10.87
N ALA A 349 22.99 3.30 -9.68
CA ALA A 349 21.76 3.28 -8.89
C ALA A 349 21.23 4.69 -8.61
N ALA A 350 22.09 5.58 -8.08
CA ALA A 350 21.73 6.96 -7.81
C ALA A 350 21.31 7.75 -9.07
N GLN A 351 21.94 7.47 -10.21
CA GLN A 351 21.58 8.13 -11.46
C GLN A 351 20.21 7.69 -11.97
N LEU A 352 19.91 6.38 -11.93
CA LEU A 352 18.59 5.87 -12.31
C LEU A 352 17.51 6.38 -11.35
N GLN A 353 17.76 6.31 -10.03
CA GLN A 353 16.84 6.87 -9.04
C GLN A 353 16.55 8.34 -9.32
N LYS A 354 17.60 9.13 -9.60
CA LYS A 354 17.43 10.54 -9.94
C LYS A 354 16.52 10.72 -11.15
N TRP A 355 16.67 9.92 -12.21
CA TRP A 355 15.79 10.03 -13.39
C TRP A 355 14.35 9.61 -13.10
N LEU A 356 14.15 8.56 -12.29
CA LEU A 356 12.82 8.13 -11.85
C LEU A 356 12.10 9.23 -11.07
N VAL A 357 12.84 9.99 -10.25
CA VAL A 357 12.32 11.10 -9.46
C VAL A 357 12.09 12.33 -10.35
N ASP A 358 13.13 12.81 -11.04
CA ASP A 358 13.10 14.06 -11.83
C ASP A 358 12.03 14.04 -12.93
N SER A 359 11.67 12.87 -13.46
CA SER A 359 10.68 12.77 -14.54
C SER A 359 9.26 13.17 -14.10
N ASP A 360 8.95 13.10 -12.81
CA ASP A 360 7.57 13.22 -12.32
C ASP A 360 7.39 14.40 -11.36
N VAL A 361 8.36 14.68 -10.48
CA VAL A 361 8.18 15.58 -9.32
C VAL A 361 7.87 17.05 -9.67
N CYS A 362 8.19 17.51 -10.88
CA CYS A 362 7.85 18.87 -11.31
C CYS A 362 6.42 19.01 -11.88
N HIS A 363 5.72 17.88 -12.05
CA HIS A 363 4.42 17.82 -12.71
C HIS A 363 3.24 17.72 -11.74
N ASP A 364 3.45 17.20 -10.53
CA ASP A 364 2.38 17.02 -9.55
C ASP A 364 2.91 17.09 -8.10
N PRO A 365 2.21 17.79 -7.17
CA PRO A 365 2.61 17.80 -5.76
C PRO A 365 2.60 16.42 -5.13
N GLN A 366 1.74 15.50 -5.60
CA GLN A 366 1.70 14.12 -5.10
C GLN A 366 2.98 13.37 -5.44
N ALA A 367 3.57 13.60 -6.62
CA ALA A 367 4.87 13.04 -6.98
C ALA A 367 6.00 13.67 -6.16
N LEU A 368 5.97 15.00 -5.98
CA LEU A 368 6.99 15.74 -5.24
C LEU A 368 7.19 15.23 -3.81
N ILE A 369 6.11 14.93 -3.09
CA ILE A 369 6.19 14.47 -1.70
C ILE A 369 6.75 13.04 -1.57
N LEU A 370 6.73 12.25 -2.65
CA LEU A 370 7.32 10.90 -2.69
C LEU A 370 8.81 10.90 -3.09
N ALA A 371 9.37 12.05 -3.45
CA ALA A 371 10.80 12.17 -3.71
C ALA A 371 11.61 11.84 -2.44
N PRO A 372 12.74 11.12 -2.52
CA PRO A 372 13.50 10.70 -1.33
C PRO A 372 13.85 11.82 -0.34
N ASP A 373 14.18 13.03 -0.83
CA ASP A 373 14.44 14.20 0.02
C ASP A 373 13.19 14.63 0.80
N SER A 374 12.04 14.71 0.12
CA SER A 374 10.74 15.02 0.73
C SER A 374 10.34 13.96 1.75
N VAL A 375 10.51 12.68 1.40
CA VAL A 375 10.17 11.54 2.25
C VAL A 375 10.96 11.59 3.55
N VAL A 376 12.29 11.74 3.49
CA VAL A 376 13.12 11.83 4.70
C VAL A 376 12.74 13.05 5.55
N ALA A 377 12.47 14.19 4.92
CA ALA A 377 12.07 15.40 5.63
C ALA A 377 10.73 15.26 6.37
N ILE A 378 9.71 14.69 5.72
CA ILE A 378 8.39 14.44 6.31
C ILE A 378 8.47 13.35 7.38
N SER A 379 9.15 12.24 7.09
CA SER A 379 9.32 11.14 8.05
C SER A 379 10.03 11.58 9.32
N LYS A 380 11.00 12.51 9.22
CA LYS A 380 11.67 13.09 10.39
C LYS A 380 10.69 13.81 11.32
N GLU A 381 9.73 14.55 10.75
CA GLU A 381 8.70 15.22 11.52
C GLU A 381 7.76 14.20 12.19
N ILE A 382 7.35 13.15 11.48
CA ILE A 382 6.51 12.06 12.00
C ILE A 382 7.14 11.42 13.25
N VAL A 383 8.42 11.01 13.19
CA VAL A 383 9.06 10.32 14.33
C VAL A 383 9.40 11.26 15.50
N SER A 384 9.46 12.57 15.26
CA SER A 384 9.68 13.58 16.29
C SER A 384 8.43 13.91 17.11
N ALA A 385 7.25 13.50 16.62
CA ALA A 385 5.97 13.84 17.21
C ALA A 385 5.70 13.15 18.55
N GLU A 386 4.85 13.78 19.36
CA GLU A 386 4.47 13.27 20.68
C GLU A 386 3.47 12.12 20.57
N ASN A 387 2.48 12.24 19.69
CA ASN A 387 1.41 11.27 19.47
C ASN A 387 0.99 11.23 17.98
N TYR A 388 0.02 10.38 17.63
CA TYR A 388 -0.39 10.18 16.22
C TYR A 388 -1.08 11.41 15.62
N ILE A 389 -1.81 12.21 16.41
CA ILE A 389 -2.43 13.46 15.92
C ILE A 389 -1.34 14.48 15.59
N ASP A 390 -0.40 14.69 16.53
CA ASP A 390 0.75 15.59 16.31
C ASP A 390 1.59 15.13 15.10
N ALA A 391 1.81 13.82 14.95
CA ALA A 391 2.53 13.28 13.79
C ALA A 391 1.84 13.61 12.46
N SER A 392 0.53 13.43 12.39
CA SER A 392 -0.27 13.73 11.20
C SER A 392 -0.27 15.22 10.87
N VAL A 393 -0.44 16.07 11.87
CA VAL A 393 -0.39 17.53 11.70
C VAL A 393 0.98 17.96 11.18
N ARG A 394 2.07 17.48 11.80
CA ARG A 394 3.43 17.82 11.36
C ARG A 394 3.76 17.27 9.97
N ALA A 395 3.33 16.05 9.65
CA ALA A 395 3.49 15.47 8.33
C ALA A 395 2.82 16.34 7.26
N GLY A 396 1.55 16.72 7.49
CA GLY A 396 0.79 17.57 6.58
C GLY A 396 1.41 18.96 6.42
N LEU A 397 1.82 19.60 7.52
CA LEU A 397 2.48 20.91 7.49
C LEU A 397 3.83 20.86 6.77
N LYS A 398 4.61 19.78 6.96
CA LYS A 398 5.90 19.63 6.28
C LYS A 398 5.72 19.38 4.79
N ALA A 399 4.72 18.57 4.40
CA ALA A 399 4.37 18.39 3.00
C ALA A 399 3.95 19.71 2.34
N LEU A 400 3.11 20.52 3.01
CA LEU A 400 2.73 21.85 2.52
C LEU A 400 3.94 22.77 2.36
N SER A 401 4.86 22.81 3.33
CA SER A 401 6.09 23.61 3.25
C SER A 401 6.92 23.22 2.02
N ILE A 402 7.11 21.92 1.77
CA ILE A 402 7.87 21.42 0.61
C ILE A 402 7.21 21.84 -0.70
N ILE A 403 5.87 21.72 -0.79
CA ILE A 403 5.10 22.11 -1.97
C ILE A 403 5.21 23.62 -2.21
N ASP A 404 4.99 24.43 -1.18
CA ASP A 404 5.05 25.89 -1.23
C ASP A 404 6.44 26.39 -1.66
N GLU A 405 7.50 25.85 -1.05
CA GLU A 405 8.89 26.13 -1.42
C GLU A 405 9.19 25.76 -2.88
N ALA A 406 8.71 24.61 -3.36
CA ALA A 406 8.92 24.17 -4.73
C ALA A 406 8.16 25.03 -5.76
N ILE A 407 6.96 25.51 -5.41
CA ILE A 407 6.18 26.44 -6.25
C ILE A 407 6.88 27.80 -6.31
N ALA A 408 7.29 28.34 -5.16
CA ALA A 408 7.99 29.62 -5.07
C ALA A 408 9.32 29.61 -5.83
N ALA A 409 10.02 28.47 -5.85
CA ALA A 409 11.24 28.26 -6.63
C ALA A 409 11.00 28.06 -8.14
N GLY A 410 9.74 27.96 -8.59
CA GLY A 410 9.38 27.66 -9.98
C GLY A 410 9.70 26.21 -10.39
N TYR A 411 9.95 25.32 -9.43
CA TYR A 411 10.28 23.92 -9.67
C TYR A 411 9.03 23.08 -9.90
N LEU A 412 7.99 23.27 -9.07
CA LEU A 412 6.71 22.58 -9.20
C LEU A 412 5.74 23.44 -10.02
N LYS A 413 5.15 22.85 -11.06
CA LYS A 413 4.06 23.48 -11.81
C LYS A 413 2.80 23.47 -10.95
N SER A 414 2.25 24.65 -10.67
CA SER A 414 0.99 24.80 -9.95
C SER A 414 0.17 25.95 -10.53
N SER A 415 -1.16 25.85 -10.39
CA SER A 415 -2.09 26.90 -10.81
C SER A 415 -2.44 27.81 -9.64
N GLU A 416 -2.87 29.05 -9.92
CA GLU A 416 -3.37 29.95 -8.86
C GLU A 416 -4.52 29.32 -8.06
N ARG A 417 -5.36 28.50 -8.70
CA ARG A 417 -6.46 27.77 -8.05
C ARG A 417 -5.99 26.68 -7.08
N GLU A 418 -4.83 26.08 -7.32
CA GLU A 418 -4.23 25.13 -6.38
C GLU A 418 -3.60 25.91 -5.21
N ASN A 419 -2.88 27.00 -5.51
CA ASN A 419 -2.10 27.74 -4.51
C ASN A 419 -2.94 28.32 -3.37
N VAL A 420 -4.21 28.69 -3.60
CA VAL A 420 -5.10 29.19 -2.53
C VAL A 420 -5.34 28.17 -1.41
N TRP A 421 -5.12 26.88 -1.68
CA TRP A 421 -5.31 25.82 -0.68
C TRP A 421 -4.17 25.74 0.33
N ILE A 422 -2.97 26.26 0.01
CA ILE A 422 -1.79 26.10 0.87
C ILE A 422 -2.04 26.72 2.25
N GLU A 423 -2.40 28.01 2.28
CA GLU A 423 -2.62 28.72 3.55
C GLU A 423 -3.86 28.21 4.29
N ARG A 424 -4.94 27.91 3.56
CA ARG A 424 -6.15 27.32 4.15
C ARG A 424 -5.85 26.01 4.87
N LEU A 425 -5.15 25.09 4.22
CA LEU A 425 -4.79 23.81 4.81
C LEU A 425 -3.81 23.98 5.98
N ARG A 426 -2.89 24.94 5.88
CA ARG A 426 -1.95 25.28 6.96
C ARG A 426 -2.71 25.72 8.22
N GLU A 427 -3.65 26.64 8.09
CA GLU A 427 -4.48 27.13 9.20
C GLU A 427 -5.36 26.01 9.79
N GLU A 428 -6.02 25.23 8.93
CA GLU A 428 -6.87 24.11 9.36
C GLU A 428 -6.07 23.04 10.11
N LEU A 429 -4.88 22.66 9.63
CA LEU A 429 -3.99 21.72 10.32
C LEU A 429 -3.50 22.26 11.68
N GLN A 430 -3.10 23.53 11.75
CA GLN A 430 -2.64 24.17 12.99
C GLN A 430 -3.74 24.30 14.04
N SER A 431 -5.00 24.32 13.61
CA SER A 431 -6.15 24.42 14.51
C SER A 431 -6.52 23.10 15.19
N ILE A 432 -5.92 21.96 14.78
CA ILE A 432 -6.20 20.64 15.35
C ILE A 432 -5.60 20.54 16.77
N PRO A 433 -6.39 20.18 17.80
CA PRO A 433 -5.86 20.02 19.14
C PRO A 433 -4.98 18.76 19.25
N GLY A 434 -3.83 18.87 19.92
CA GLY A 434 -2.93 17.73 20.14
C GLY A 434 -3.43 16.70 21.17
N ASP A 435 -4.43 17.04 21.98
CA ASP A 435 -5.09 16.12 22.92
C ASP A 435 -6.24 15.38 22.22
N GLU A 436 -6.20 14.05 22.27
CA GLU A 436 -7.14 13.20 21.56
C GLU A 436 -8.57 13.32 22.08
N ASN A 437 -8.76 13.41 23.41
CA ASN A 437 -10.10 13.55 24.00
C ASN A 437 -10.76 14.86 23.58
N ARG A 438 -9.98 15.95 23.58
CA ARG A 438 -10.44 17.23 23.05
C ARG A 438 -10.75 17.15 21.56
N PHE A 439 -9.92 16.48 20.76
CA PHE A 439 -10.19 16.35 19.33
C PHE A 439 -11.47 15.57 19.06
N VAL A 440 -11.70 14.45 19.78
CA VAL A 440 -12.94 13.68 19.73
C VAL A 440 -14.14 14.54 20.12
N ALA A 441 -14.04 15.31 21.20
CA ALA A 441 -15.12 16.19 21.64
C ALA A 441 -15.44 17.30 20.62
N GLU A 442 -14.42 17.82 19.92
CA GLU A 442 -14.59 18.80 18.84
C GLU A 442 -15.21 18.18 17.57
N MET A 443 -14.87 16.93 17.24
CA MET A 443 -15.35 16.27 16.01
C MET A 443 -16.72 15.61 16.18
N GLN A 444 -17.02 15.03 17.34
CA GLN A 444 -18.25 14.26 17.57
C GLN A 444 -19.55 14.98 17.15
N PRO A 445 -19.76 16.29 17.41
CA PRO A 445 -20.96 16.99 16.98
C PRO A 445 -21.07 17.20 15.45
N LEU A 446 -19.97 17.02 14.72
CA LEU A 446 -19.88 17.20 13.27
C LEU A 446 -20.05 15.89 12.49
N LEU A 447 -19.99 14.74 13.19
CA LEU A 447 -20.07 13.43 12.58
C LEU A 447 -21.52 13.04 12.28
N ASP A 448 -21.73 12.42 11.12
CA ASP A 448 -23.01 11.80 10.77
C ASP A 448 -23.16 10.46 11.51
N THR A 449 -23.97 10.45 12.57
CA THR A 449 -24.22 9.24 13.38
C THR A 449 -24.97 8.14 12.63
N GLU A 450 -25.55 8.43 11.45
CA GLU A 450 -26.11 7.40 10.56
C GLU A 450 -25.04 6.72 9.71
N LYS A 451 -23.80 7.23 9.69
CA LYS A 451 -22.67 6.67 8.94
C LYS A 451 -21.57 6.09 9.83
N VAL A 452 -21.31 6.67 11.00
CA VAL A 452 -20.23 6.25 11.90
C VAL A 452 -20.74 5.86 13.29
N ILE A 453 -20.23 4.75 13.80
CA ILE A 453 -20.50 4.26 15.16
C ILE A 453 -19.19 4.33 15.97
N LEU A 454 -19.05 5.36 16.80
CA LEU A 454 -17.82 5.61 17.56
C LEU A 454 -17.42 4.46 18.51
N SER A 455 -18.39 3.71 19.04
CA SER A 455 -18.10 2.55 19.90
C SER A 455 -17.36 1.42 19.17
N GLU A 456 -17.48 1.32 17.84
CA GLU A 456 -16.71 0.38 17.02
C GLU A 456 -15.21 0.73 16.98
N TYR A 457 -14.85 1.95 17.38
CA TYR A 457 -13.46 2.39 17.55
C TYR A 457 -13.03 2.40 19.02
N GLY A 458 -13.92 2.07 19.96
CA GLY A 458 -13.69 2.14 21.40
C GLY A 458 -13.70 3.57 21.95
N LEU A 459 -14.55 4.43 21.37
CA LEU A 459 -14.86 5.78 21.82
C LEU A 459 -16.26 5.87 22.42
#